data_AF-A0AAV1N660-F1
#
_entry.id   AF-A0AAV1N660-F1
#
_cell.length_a   1.000
_cell.length_b   1.000
_cell.length_c   1.000
_cell.angle_alpha   90.00
_cell.angle_beta   90.00
_cell.angle_gamma   90.00
#
_symmetry.space_group_name_H-M   'P 1'
#
loop_
_entity.id
_entity.type
_entity.pdbx_description
1 polymer ?
#
loop_
_entity_poly.entity_id
_entity_poly.type
_entity_poly.pdbx_seq_one_letter_code
_entity_poly.pdbx_strand_id
1 'polypeptide(L)'
;MSVGAPRGLASSGQKPIAEILHPLSAAQEPLSPGLDVTVTVGVDKEAGLTNGTPVETSSPASASSLFNRLQLDDDLEADTRDPYASTETRDLFVTVDDPKKHVSTMETYITYRVSTKTSRIEFDLPEYCMRRRYQDFDWLRIKLEDSQPTHLIPPLPEKFVMKGVVDRFSEEFVETRMKALDKFLKRVADHPVLSFNPHLNAFLSAKDLNKRQGLALLTKVGESVKHVAGGYKLRARPAEFCAMGEYLDTFTQKLGTIDRIAQRILKEQSEYLTEVREYGTVYSSWAGSEEELQRPLEGVADSVSTCCRGLVDQSENMSQDFLPVLREYILYIESMKNVLRKRDQSQAEYEGRLEAAILRKQEDRTPVSLSSVSGNFETAAFTCCHFWECW
;
A
#
# COMPACT_ATOMS: atom_id res chain seq x y z
N MET A 1 14.73 32.46 -45.32
CA MET A 1 14.50 31.01 -45.24
C MET A 1 14.22 30.69 -43.77
N SER A 2 12.97 30.40 -43.43
CA SER A 2 12.51 30.23 -42.05
C SER A 2 12.71 28.77 -41.63
N VAL A 3 13.54 28.53 -40.62
CA VAL A 3 13.83 27.19 -40.10
C VAL A 3 12.73 26.82 -39.10
N GLY A 4 11.92 25.83 -39.44
CA GLY A 4 10.84 25.32 -38.61
C GLY A 4 11.35 24.60 -37.36
N ALA A 5 10.61 24.73 -36.26
CA ALA A 5 10.83 24.03 -35.00
C ALA A 5 10.71 22.49 -35.18
N PRO A 6 11.45 21.68 -34.41
CA PRO A 6 11.37 20.23 -34.50
C PRO A 6 10.00 19.76 -34.00
N ARG A 7 9.30 18.98 -34.84
CA ARG A 7 8.05 18.31 -34.50
C ARG A 7 8.31 17.28 -33.40
N GLY A 8 7.55 17.37 -32.31
CA GLY A 8 7.49 16.32 -31.29
C GLY A 8 6.99 15.01 -31.87
N LEU A 9 7.57 13.90 -31.41
CA LEU A 9 7.17 12.55 -31.79
C LEU A 9 5.75 12.25 -31.29
N ALA A 10 5.00 11.49 -32.10
CA ALA A 10 3.59 11.21 -31.90
C ALA A 10 3.36 10.47 -30.56
N SER A 11 2.44 11.01 -29.77
CA SER A 11 1.86 10.36 -28.60
C SER A 11 1.31 8.99 -28.99
N SER A 12 1.84 7.95 -28.35
CA SER A 12 1.31 6.59 -28.42
C SER A 12 -0.05 6.56 -27.74
N GLY A 13 -1.12 6.83 -28.48
CA GLY A 13 -2.49 6.27 -28.30
C GLY A 13 -3.17 6.27 -26.92
N GLN A 14 -2.61 6.89 -25.89
CA GLN A 14 -3.15 6.91 -24.53
C GLN A 14 -3.77 8.28 -24.27
N LYS A 15 -5.00 8.27 -23.74
CA LYS A 15 -5.72 9.49 -23.38
C LYS A 15 -4.88 10.31 -22.39
N PRO A 16 -4.89 11.65 -22.46
CA PRO A 16 -4.25 12.49 -21.45
C PRO A 16 -4.72 12.10 -20.05
N ILE A 17 -3.81 12.00 -19.07
CA ILE A 17 -4.16 11.67 -17.66
C ILE A 17 -5.22 12.63 -17.07
N ALA A 18 -5.32 13.85 -17.60
CA ALA A 18 -6.40 14.79 -17.27
C ALA A 18 -7.82 14.26 -17.57
N GLU A 19 -7.94 13.23 -18.42
CA GLU A 19 -9.18 12.54 -18.78
C GLU A 19 -9.40 11.23 -18.02
N ILE A 20 -8.44 10.79 -17.19
CA ILE A 20 -8.58 9.61 -16.33
C ILE A 20 -9.36 10.01 -15.08
N LEU A 21 -10.68 9.88 -15.15
CA LEU A 21 -11.60 10.08 -14.03
C LEU A 21 -11.41 8.99 -12.98
N HIS A 22 -11.27 9.40 -11.72
CA HIS A 22 -11.24 8.50 -10.56
C HIS A 22 -12.51 7.63 -10.52
N PRO A 23 -12.46 6.33 -10.15
CA PRO A 23 -13.64 5.47 -9.98
C PRO A 23 -14.69 5.95 -8.95
N LEU A 24 -14.38 7.05 -8.23
CA LEU A 24 -15.24 7.70 -7.23
C LEU A 24 -15.65 9.11 -7.66
N SER A 25 -15.28 9.55 -8.87
CA SER A 25 -15.66 10.85 -9.42
C SER A 25 -17.05 10.84 -10.05
N ALA A 26 -17.88 9.84 -9.75
CA ALA A 26 -19.26 9.76 -10.23
C ALA A 26 -20.07 10.93 -9.67
N ALA A 27 -20.38 11.86 -10.57
CA ALA A 27 -21.46 12.83 -10.55
C ALA A 27 -21.65 13.63 -9.25
N GLN A 28 -21.02 14.80 -9.20
CA GLN A 28 -21.58 15.93 -8.47
C GLN A 28 -22.80 16.43 -9.28
N GLU A 29 -23.95 15.79 -9.13
CA GLU A 29 -25.20 16.37 -9.64
C GLU A 29 -25.47 17.68 -8.89
N PRO A 30 -25.69 18.80 -9.60
CA PRO A 30 -26.11 20.03 -8.94
C PRO A 30 -27.53 19.85 -8.41
N LEU A 31 -27.66 19.83 -7.08
CA LEU A 31 -28.95 19.97 -6.40
C LEU A 31 -29.66 21.22 -6.93
N SER A 32 -30.84 21.02 -7.52
CA SER A 32 -31.73 22.11 -7.93
C SER A 32 -32.19 22.89 -6.68
N PRO A 33 -32.34 24.23 -6.76
CA PRO A 33 -32.76 25.02 -5.61
C PRO A 33 -34.22 24.73 -5.28
N GLY A 34 -34.46 24.29 -4.03
CA GLY A 34 -35.79 24.02 -3.50
C GLY A 34 -36.66 25.28 -3.42
N LEU A 35 -37.97 25.08 -3.64
CA LEU A 35 -39.01 26.10 -3.55
C LEU A 35 -39.04 26.78 -2.17
N ASP A 36 -39.00 28.11 -2.15
CA ASP A 36 -39.39 28.93 -1.00
C ASP A 36 -40.88 28.71 -0.68
N VAL A 37 -41.18 28.31 0.56
CA VAL A 37 -42.54 28.38 1.11
C VAL A 37 -42.54 29.36 2.28
N THR A 38 -43.10 30.53 2.01
CA THR A 38 -43.37 31.57 3.00
C THR A 38 -44.43 31.09 3.99
N VAL A 39 -44.11 31.12 5.28
CA VAL A 39 -45.05 30.78 6.37
C VAL A 39 -45.97 31.97 6.65
N THR A 40 -47.25 31.85 6.32
CA THR A 40 -48.33 32.72 6.84
C THR A 40 -49.00 32.05 8.04
N VAL A 41 -49.10 32.79 9.14
CA VAL A 41 -49.75 32.39 10.41
C VAL A 41 -51.27 32.44 10.27
N GLY A 42 -51.97 31.38 10.71
CA GLY A 42 -53.43 31.30 10.75
C GLY A 42 -53.98 30.08 11.51
N VAL A 43 -54.22 30.32 12.80
CA VAL A 43 -55.10 29.72 13.83
C VAL A 43 -56.18 28.67 13.46
N ASP A 44 -56.25 27.64 14.33
CA ASP A 44 -57.38 26.81 14.84
C ASP A 44 -57.80 25.42 14.28
N LYS A 45 -57.90 24.50 15.27
CA LYS A 45 -58.84 23.37 15.51
C LYS A 45 -58.53 21.90 15.14
N GLU A 46 -58.26 21.15 16.22
CA GLU A 46 -58.72 19.81 16.65
C GLU A 46 -58.71 18.55 15.74
N ALA A 47 -58.15 17.50 16.37
CA ALA A 47 -58.54 16.08 16.40
C ALA A 47 -58.08 15.12 15.27
N GLY A 48 -57.41 14.03 15.70
CA GLY A 48 -57.36 12.75 14.96
C GLY A 48 -56.02 12.03 14.99
N LEU A 49 -55.87 11.05 15.90
CA LEU A 49 -54.83 10.01 15.84
C LEU A 49 -54.95 9.22 14.51
N THR A 50 -53.83 8.89 13.86
CA THR A 50 -53.54 7.54 13.30
C THR A 50 -52.17 7.45 12.63
N ASN A 51 -51.61 6.23 12.72
CA ASN A 51 -50.34 5.71 12.25
C ASN A 51 -49.93 6.02 10.81
N GLY A 52 -48.60 6.05 10.61
CA GLY A 52 -47.96 5.45 9.43
C GLY A 52 -47.07 6.41 8.65
N THR A 53 -45.77 6.39 8.92
CA THR A 53 -44.76 6.92 7.98
C THR A 53 -43.85 5.76 7.57
N PRO A 54 -43.67 5.47 6.28
CA PRO A 54 -42.72 4.46 5.83
C PRO A 54 -41.31 5.02 6.00
N VAL A 55 -40.50 4.35 6.81
CA VAL A 55 -39.07 4.63 6.89
C VAL A 55 -38.43 3.98 5.66
N GLU A 56 -38.12 4.78 4.63
CA GLU A 56 -37.14 4.38 3.64
C GLU A 56 -35.77 4.32 4.33
N THR A 57 -35.37 3.11 4.68
CA THR A 57 -34.02 2.79 5.13
C THR A 57 -33.11 2.78 3.91
N SER A 58 -32.53 3.93 3.58
CA SER A 58 -31.29 3.92 2.80
C SER A 58 -30.22 3.27 3.67
N SER A 59 -29.84 2.04 3.31
CA SER A 59 -28.79 1.29 3.99
C SER A 59 -27.48 2.09 3.93
N PRO A 60 -26.80 2.34 5.06
CA PRO A 60 -25.43 2.83 5.01
C PRO A 60 -24.58 1.72 4.41
N ALA A 61 -23.81 2.04 3.36
CA ALA A 61 -22.87 1.10 2.75
C ALA A 61 -22.04 0.45 3.87
N SER A 62 -22.23 -0.85 4.09
CA SER A 62 -21.52 -1.60 5.13
C SER A 62 -20.02 -1.48 4.89
N ALA A 63 -19.22 -1.36 5.94
CA ALA A 63 -17.76 -1.22 5.81
C ALA A 63 -17.15 -2.31 4.92
N SER A 64 -17.75 -3.51 4.92
CA SER A 64 -17.46 -4.63 4.01
C SER A 64 -17.48 -4.28 2.51
N SER A 65 -18.38 -3.40 2.05
CA SER A 65 -18.43 -3.00 0.63
C SER A 65 -17.34 -1.98 0.25
N LEU A 66 -16.85 -1.19 1.21
CA LEU A 66 -15.66 -0.36 1.04
C LEU A 66 -14.38 -1.19 1.06
N PHE A 67 -14.33 -2.23 1.91
CA PHE A 67 -13.18 -3.15 1.98
C PHE A 67 -12.94 -3.90 0.68
N ASN A 68 -13.99 -4.46 0.07
CA ASN A 68 -13.89 -5.14 -1.21
C ASN A 68 -13.37 -4.22 -2.33
N ARG A 69 -13.48 -2.89 -2.19
CA ARG A 69 -12.97 -1.92 -3.17
C ARG A 69 -11.55 -1.41 -2.87
N LEU A 70 -11.04 -1.62 -1.66
CA LEU A 70 -9.70 -1.20 -1.22
C LEU A 70 -8.71 -2.37 -1.17
N GLN A 71 -9.16 -3.60 -1.40
CA GLN A 71 -8.26 -4.75 -1.47
C GLN A 71 -7.39 -4.61 -2.72
N LEU A 72 -6.09 -4.33 -2.53
CA LEU A 72 -5.08 -4.38 -3.57
C LEU A 72 -4.91 -5.84 -4.01
N ASP A 73 -5.79 -6.28 -4.92
CA ASP A 73 -5.84 -7.57 -5.63
C ASP A 73 -5.24 -8.74 -4.84
N ASP A 74 -6.01 -9.26 -3.87
CA ASP A 74 -5.72 -10.55 -3.24
C ASP A 74 -6.62 -11.67 -3.79
N ASP A 75 -7.66 -11.33 -4.57
CA ASP A 75 -8.58 -12.29 -5.19
C ASP A 75 -8.24 -12.48 -6.68
N LEU A 76 -7.14 -13.19 -6.96
CA LEU A 76 -7.01 -13.93 -8.22
C LEU A 76 -7.71 -15.29 -8.08
N GLU A 77 -8.96 -15.30 -7.64
CA GLU A 77 -9.84 -16.45 -7.89
C GLU A 77 -10.36 -16.32 -9.32
N ALA A 78 -10.04 -17.33 -10.13
CA ALA A 78 -10.21 -17.31 -11.58
C ALA A 78 -11.66 -17.01 -12.02
N ASP A 79 -11.93 -15.78 -12.46
CA ASP A 79 -13.13 -15.48 -13.23
C ASP A 79 -12.96 -16.05 -14.65
N THR A 80 -13.47 -17.26 -14.84
CA THR A 80 -13.45 -18.09 -16.06
C THR A 80 -14.23 -17.51 -17.26
N ARG A 81 -14.05 -16.23 -17.61
CA ARG A 81 -14.77 -15.60 -18.76
C ARG A 81 -13.90 -14.95 -19.83
N ASP A 82 -12.59 -15.17 -19.83
CA ASP A 82 -11.74 -14.78 -20.96
C ASP A 82 -10.81 -15.94 -21.39
N PRO A 83 -11.10 -16.63 -22.51
CA PRO A 83 -10.25 -17.72 -23.03
C PRO A 83 -8.86 -17.29 -23.51
N TYR A 84 -8.54 -15.99 -23.52
CA TYR A 84 -7.23 -15.43 -23.87
C TYR A 84 -6.53 -14.68 -22.71
N ALA A 85 -7.13 -14.61 -21.52
CA ALA A 85 -6.43 -14.15 -20.34
C ALA A 85 -5.44 -15.23 -19.90
N SER A 86 -4.15 -14.90 -20.00
CA SER A 86 -2.97 -15.70 -19.67
C SER A 86 -3.11 -16.45 -18.33
N THR A 87 -3.66 -17.65 -18.39
CA THR A 87 -3.70 -18.63 -17.29
C THR A 87 -2.52 -19.63 -17.42
N GLU A 88 -1.62 -19.41 -18.37
CA GLU A 88 -0.33 -20.09 -18.45
C GLU A 88 0.75 -19.21 -17.81
N THR A 89 1.66 -19.83 -17.04
CA THR A 89 2.97 -19.32 -16.58
C THR A 89 3.13 -18.71 -15.18
N ARG A 90 2.47 -19.21 -14.14
CA ARG A 90 3.06 -19.10 -12.79
C ARG A 90 4.07 -20.23 -12.60
N ASP A 91 5.35 -19.89 -12.65
CA ASP A 91 6.48 -20.83 -12.59
C ASP A 91 7.33 -20.67 -11.32
N LEU A 92 7.01 -19.70 -10.47
CA LEU A 92 7.64 -19.42 -9.18
C LEU A 92 6.56 -19.17 -8.12
N PHE A 93 6.48 -20.03 -7.12
CA PHE A 93 5.58 -19.94 -6.00
C PHE A 93 6.37 -19.81 -4.70
N VAL A 94 5.98 -18.85 -3.88
CA VAL A 94 6.66 -18.53 -2.62
C VAL A 94 5.65 -18.41 -1.49
N THR A 95 6.00 -18.93 -0.32
CA THR A 95 5.23 -18.75 0.91
C THR A 95 6.14 -18.42 2.07
N VAL A 96 5.66 -17.58 2.99
CA VAL A 96 6.36 -17.19 4.22
C VAL A 96 5.51 -17.59 5.43
N ASP A 97 6.03 -18.50 6.25
CA ASP A 97 5.31 -19.08 7.39
C ASP A 97 6.26 -19.48 8.54
N ASP A 98 5.75 -20.21 9.54
CA ASP A 98 6.51 -20.81 10.66
C ASP A 98 7.54 -19.86 11.31
N PRO A 99 7.07 -18.79 11.97
CA PRO A 99 7.95 -17.88 12.67
C PRO A 99 8.64 -18.61 13.83
N LYS A 100 9.97 -18.48 13.94
CA LYS A 100 10.74 -18.98 15.09
C LYS A 100 11.60 -17.90 15.69
N LYS A 101 11.47 -17.76 17.01
CA LYS A 101 12.30 -16.91 17.85
C LYS A 101 13.61 -17.62 18.16
N HIS A 102 14.72 -16.95 17.86
CA HIS A 102 16.07 -17.36 18.20
C HIS A 102 16.57 -16.47 19.32
N VAL A 103 17.09 -17.08 20.38
CA VAL A 103 17.70 -16.40 21.52
C VAL A 103 19.16 -16.83 21.57
N SER A 104 20.08 -15.90 21.33
CA SER A 104 21.51 -16.11 21.51
C SER A 104 22.03 -15.21 22.63
N THR A 105 23.27 -15.42 23.06
CA THR A 105 23.92 -14.57 24.06
C THR A 105 24.06 -13.11 23.61
N MET A 106 24.11 -12.85 22.30
CA MET A 106 24.37 -11.52 21.73
C MET A 106 23.12 -10.86 21.14
N GLU A 107 22.20 -11.64 20.57
CA GLU A 107 20.98 -11.11 19.95
C GLU A 107 19.78 -12.07 20.06
N THR A 108 18.59 -11.48 20.12
CA THR A 108 17.30 -12.16 19.99
C THR A 108 16.61 -11.67 18.71
N TYR A 109 16.26 -12.59 17.82
CA TYR A 109 15.64 -12.27 16.53
C TYR A 109 14.62 -13.34 16.11
N ILE A 110 13.80 -13.01 15.12
CA ILE A 110 12.80 -13.93 14.56
C ILE A 110 13.18 -14.24 13.11
N THR A 111 13.04 -15.51 12.75
CA THR A 111 13.17 -15.99 11.38
C THR A 111 11.86 -16.59 10.92
N TYR A 112 11.58 -16.46 9.64
CA TYR A 112 10.45 -17.04 8.95
C TYR A 112 10.95 -18.12 8.01
N ARG A 113 10.16 -19.17 7.83
CA ARG A 113 10.40 -20.17 6.80
C ARG A 113 9.88 -19.60 5.48
N VAL A 114 10.76 -19.55 4.49
CA VAL A 114 10.46 -19.19 3.10
C VAL A 114 10.48 -20.48 2.31
N SER A 115 9.31 -20.91 1.85
CA SER A 115 9.18 -22.09 1.00
C SER A 115 9.09 -21.64 -0.44
N THR A 116 9.90 -22.21 -1.32
CA THR A 116 9.92 -21.88 -2.74
C THR A 116 9.64 -23.14 -3.55
N LYS A 117 8.68 -23.05 -4.48
CA LYS A 117 8.36 -24.09 -5.46
C LYS A 117 8.47 -23.48 -6.84
N THR A 118 9.24 -24.08 -7.73
CA THR A 118 9.49 -23.50 -9.05
C THR A 118 9.82 -24.55 -10.09
N SER A 119 9.48 -24.26 -11.35
CA SER A 119 9.89 -25.05 -12.52
C SER A 119 11.05 -24.40 -13.29
N ARG A 120 11.59 -23.29 -12.77
CA ARG A 120 12.67 -22.51 -13.37
C ARG A 120 14.03 -23.20 -13.23
N ILE A 121 14.83 -23.18 -14.29
CA ILE A 121 16.14 -23.85 -14.37
C ILE A 121 17.23 -23.14 -13.57
N GLU A 122 17.01 -21.88 -13.17
CA GLU A 122 17.95 -21.09 -12.37
C GLU A 122 18.06 -21.58 -10.92
N PHE A 123 17.16 -22.48 -10.50
CA PHE A 123 17.13 -23.05 -9.16
C PHE A 123 17.63 -24.49 -9.17
N ASP A 124 18.50 -24.81 -8.20
CA ASP A 124 19.14 -26.13 -8.11
C ASP A 124 18.12 -27.25 -7.77
N LEU A 125 16.99 -26.90 -7.14
CA LEU A 125 15.94 -27.82 -6.71
C LEU A 125 14.56 -27.24 -7.04
N PRO A 126 13.57 -28.10 -7.40
CA PRO A 126 12.20 -27.65 -7.69
C PRO A 126 11.45 -27.16 -6.45
N GLU A 127 11.85 -27.64 -5.27
CA GLU A 127 11.32 -27.21 -3.98
C GLU A 127 12.42 -27.16 -2.94
N TYR A 128 12.47 -26.08 -2.17
CA TYR A 128 13.33 -25.98 -0.99
C TYR A 128 12.77 -24.95 0.00
N CYS A 129 13.16 -25.10 1.27
CA CYS A 129 12.75 -24.24 2.36
C CYS A 129 13.98 -23.62 3.02
N MET A 130 13.97 -22.29 3.16
CA MET A 130 15.05 -21.51 3.74
C MET A 130 14.53 -20.69 4.92
N ARG A 131 15.37 -20.40 5.91
CA ARG A 131 15.00 -19.47 6.99
C ARG A 131 15.58 -18.08 6.71
N ARG A 132 14.73 -17.06 6.82
CA ARG A 132 15.11 -15.65 6.59
C ARG A 132 14.62 -14.79 7.75
N ARG A 133 15.44 -13.85 8.21
CA ARG A 133 15.02 -12.82 9.19
C ARG A 133 14.52 -11.59 8.46
N TYR A 134 13.76 -10.73 9.15
CA TYR A 134 13.24 -9.49 8.56
C TYR A 134 14.30 -8.64 7.83
N GLN A 135 15.53 -8.57 8.37
CA GLN A 135 16.62 -7.82 7.72
C GLN A 135 17.06 -8.39 6.38
N ASP A 136 16.87 -9.69 6.13
CA ASP A 136 17.16 -10.29 4.83
C ASP A 136 16.13 -9.83 3.79
N PHE A 137 14.87 -9.66 4.19
CA PHE A 137 13.82 -9.09 3.33
C PHE A 137 14.09 -7.61 3.04
N ASP A 138 14.47 -6.83 4.06
CA ASP A 138 14.85 -5.42 3.89
C ASP A 138 16.06 -5.27 2.94
N TRP A 139 17.05 -6.15 3.06
CA TRP A 139 18.16 -6.23 2.11
C TRP A 139 17.65 -6.50 0.68
N LEU A 140 16.74 -7.47 0.50
CA LEU A 140 16.16 -7.77 -0.81
C LEU A 140 15.43 -6.56 -1.39
N ARG A 141 14.57 -5.90 -0.60
CA ARG A 141 13.85 -4.68 -1.02
C ARG A 141 14.83 -3.60 -1.50
N ILE A 142 15.85 -3.29 -0.70
CA ILE A 142 16.88 -2.29 -1.07
C ILE A 142 17.57 -2.69 -2.38
N LYS A 143 17.89 -3.97 -2.58
CA LYS A 143 18.51 -4.44 -3.82
C LYS A 143 17.60 -4.41 -5.04
N LEU A 144 16.30 -4.62 -4.85
CA LEU A 144 15.32 -4.41 -5.92
C LEU A 144 15.22 -2.92 -6.27
N GLU A 145 15.19 -2.03 -5.28
CA GLU A 145 15.18 -0.56 -5.49
C GLU A 145 16.45 -0.05 -6.19
N ASP A 146 17.61 -0.60 -5.85
CA ASP A 146 18.89 -0.25 -6.48
C ASP A 146 18.96 -0.74 -7.94
N SER A 147 18.49 -1.97 -8.20
CA SER A 147 18.60 -2.61 -9.52
C SER A 147 17.51 -2.20 -10.50
N GLN A 148 16.34 -1.82 -9.99
CA GLN A 148 15.17 -1.39 -10.77
C GLN A 148 14.61 -0.06 -10.24
N PRO A 149 15.37 1.04 -10.33
CA PRO A 149 15.04 2.32 -9.68
C PRO A 149 13.76 3.00 -10.21
N THR A 150 13.22 2.52 -11.33
CA THR A 150 12.05 3.05 -12.01
C THR A 150 10.82 2.15 -11.87
N HIS A 151 10.96 1.03 -11.15
CA HIS A 151 9.86 0.10 -10.86
C HIS A 151 9.32 0.32 -9.46
N LEU A 152 8.01 0.14 -9.29
CA LEU A 152 7.37 0.16 -7.99
C LEU A 152 7.72 -1.13 -7.24
N ILE A 153 8.59 -1.02 -6.25
CA ILE A 153 8.93 -2.15 -5.37
C ILE A 153 7.86 -2.21 -4.27
N PRO A 154 7.21 -3.38 -4.05
CA PRO A 154 6.26 -3.53 -2.96
C PRO A 154 6.90 -3.12 -1.62
N PRO A 155 6.22 -2.29 -0.81
CA PRO A 155 6.78 -1.87 0.45
C PRO A 155 6.85 -3.04 1.43
N LEU A 156 7.87 -3.03 2.28
CA LEU A 156 7.86 -3.87 3.47
C LEU A 156 7.07 -3.17 4.56
N PRO A 157 6.34 -3.92 5.41
CA PRO A 157 5.82 -3.34 6.64
C PRO A 157 6.99 -2.70 7.38
N GLU A 158 6.82 -1.47 7.85
CA GLU A 158 7.87 -0.76 8.57
C GLU A 158 8.42 -1.62 9.72
N LYS A 159 9.58 -1.24 10.22
CA LYS A 159 9.95 -1.59 11.59
C LYS A 159 8.94 -0.89 12.50
N PHE A 160 7.75 -1.45 12.65
CA PHE A 160 6.63 -1.03 13.50
C PHE A 160 7.02 -1.10 15.00
N VAL A 161 8.12 -0.46 15.36
CA VAL A 161 8.45 -0.04 16.71
C VAL A 161 8.05 1.43 16.81
N MET A 162 6.87 1.77 16.30
CA MET A 162 6.33 3.11 16.46
C MET A 162 5.98 3.27 17.94
N LYS A 163 6.86 3.97 18.66
CA LYS A 163 6.63 4.54 19.99
C LYS A 163 6.41 3.57 21.16
N GLY A 164 7.08 2.41 21.20
CA GLY A 164 7.22 1.63 22.44
C GLY A 164 5.93 1.00 23.01
N VAL A 165 4.85 0.91 22.22
CA VAL A 165 3.56 0.36 22.66
C VAL A 165 3.42 -1.14 22.35
N VAL A 166 4.14 -1.69 21.35
CA VAL A 166 4.02 -3.10 20.94
C VAL A 166 5.36 -3.82 21.10
N ASP A 167 5.35 -4.93 21.84
CA ASP A 167 6.51 -5.82 21.94
C ASP A 167 6.80 -6.45 20.56
N ARG A 168 8.00 -6.21 20.04
CA ARG A 168 8.45 -6.76 18.75
C ARG A 168 8.50 -8.30 18.70
N PHE A 169 8.31 -8.96 19.84
CA PHE A 169 8.24 -10.40 19.99
C PHE A 169 6.83 -10.90 20.37
N SER A 170 5.82 -10.02 20.43
CA SER A 170 4.43 -10.46 20.64
C SER A 170 3.95 -11.30 19.46
N GLU A 171 3.11 -12.28 19.74
CA GLU A 171 2.58 -13.19 18.72
C GLU A 171 1.83 -12.42 17.62
N GLU A 172 0.97 -11.48 17.99
CA GLU A 172 0.24 -10.60 17.08
C GLU A 172 1.16 -9.83 16.13
N PHE A 173 2.25 -9.26 16.65
CA PHE A 173 3.21 -8.52 15.84
C PHE A 173 3.95 -9.43 14.85
N VAL A 174 4.31 -10.62 15.32
CA VAL A 174 5.04 -11.62 14.53
C VAL A 174 4.18 -12.15 13.40
N GLU A 175 2.91 -12.43 13.68
CA GLU A 175 1.93 -12.88 12.71
C GLU A 175 1.62 -11.79 11.67
N THR A 176 1.34 -10.56 12.12
CA THR A 176 1.08 -9.42 11.23
C THR A 176 2.26 -9.18 10.29
N ARG A 177 3.48 -9.22 10.83
CA ARG A 177 4.70 -9.10 10.01
C ARG A 177 4.83 -10.26 9.05
N MET A 178 4.59 -11.51 9.47
CA MET A 178 4.68 -12.69 8.61
C MET A 178 3.73 -12.56 7.41
N LYS A 179 2.45 -12.21 7.64
CA LYS A 179 1.46 -11.98 6.58
C LYS A 179 1.93 -10.93 5.58
N ALA A 180 2.45 -9.81 6.07
CA ALA A 180 2.96 -8.75 5.22
C ALA A 180 4.26 -9.14 4.45
N LEU A 181 5.14 -9.95 5.04
CA LEU A 181 6.33 -10.50 4.36
C LEU A 181 5.94 -11.52 3.27
N ASP A 182 4.94 -12.36 3.54
CA ASP A 182 4.36 -13.30 2.58
C ASP A 182 3.80 -12.54 1.37
N LYS A 183 2.97 -11.53 1.63
CA LYS A 183 2.38 -10.66 0.60
C LYS A 183 3.44 -9.94 -0.23
N PHE A 184 4.46 -9.37 0.42
CA PHE A 184 5.60 -8.74 -0.26
C PHE A 184 6.29 -9.72 -1.22
N LEU A 185 6.63 -10.92 -0.73
CA LEU A 185 7.41 -11.87 -1.52
C LEU A 185 6.59 -12.44 -2.68
N LYS A 186 5.30 -12.72 -2.47
CA LYS A 186 4.35 -13.11 -3.54
C LYS A 186 4.29 -12.06 -4.64
N ARG A 187 4.09 -10.78 -4.30
CA ARG A 187 4.05 -9.71 -5.30
C ARG A 187 5.34 -9.56 -6.08
N VAL A 188 6.49 -9.72 -5.42
CA VAL A 188 7.80 -9.69 -6.10
C VAL A 188 7.97 -10.90 -7.03
N ALA A 189 7.52 -12.09 -6.61
CA ALA A 189 7.58 -13.31 -7.41
C ALA A 189 6.58 -13.32 -8.59
N ASP A 190 5.44 -12.66 -8.44
CA ASP A 190 4.41 -12.53 -9.48
C ASP A 190 4.73 -11.42 -10.49
N HIS A 191 5.67 -10.52 -10.16
CA HIS A 191 6.01 -9.40 -11.03
C HIS A 191 6.86 -9.85 -12.24
N PRO A 192 6.49 -9.48 -13.48
CA PRO A 192 7.13 -9.98 -14.71
C PRO A 192 8.63 -9.63 -14.82
N VAL A 193 9.05 -8.46 -14.31
CA VAL A 193 10.47 -8.06 -14.26
C VAL A 193 11.17 -8.47 -12.96
N LEU A 194 10.58 -8.21 -11.78
CA LEU A 194 11.26 -8.44 -10.50
C LEU A 194 11.47 -9.93 -10.19
N SER A 195 10.62 -10.81 -10.70
CA SER A 195 10.73 -12.25 -10.45
C SER A 195 12.00 -12.88 -11.05
N PHE A 196 12.59 -12.28 -12.09
CA PHE A 196 13.84 -12.73 -12.69
C PHE A 196 15.07 -12.04 -12.10
N ASN A 197 14.89 -11.21 -11.06
CA ASN A 197 16.00 -10.47 -10.48
C ASN A 197 17.01 -11.41 -9.79
N PRO A 198 18.31 -11.30 -10.08
CA PRO A 198 19.32 -12.16 -9.48
C PRO A 198 19.43 -12.03 -7.95
N HIS A 199 19.04 -10.89 -7.37
CA HIS A 199 18.97 -10.71 -5.92
C HIS A 199 17.80 -11.49 -5.30
N LEU A 200 16.67 -11.60 -5.98
CA LEU A 200 15.56 -12.48 -5.57
C LEU A 200 16.01 -13.94 -5.61
N ASN A 201 16.62 -14.38 -6.72
CA ASN A 201 17.12 -15.76 -6.84
C ASN A 201 18.12 -16.10 -5.73
N ALA A 202 19.00 -15.15 -5.37
CA ALA A 202 19.93 -15.30 -4.25
C ALA A 202 19.24 -15.31 -2.88
N PHE A 203 18.17 -14.52 -2.72
CA PHE A 203 17.38 -14.51 -1.49
C PHE A 203 16.63 -15.83 -1.28
N LEU A 204 16.07 -16.39 -2.35
CA LEU A 204 15.38 -17.66 -2.30
C LEU A 204 16.38 -18.82 -2.16
N SER A 205 17.48 -18.83 -2.92
CA SER A 205 18.43 -19.95 -2.93
C SER A 205 19.37 -20.05 -1.72
N ALA A 206 19.96 -21.22 -1.51
CA ALA A 206 20.91 -21.56 -0.44
C ALA A 206 22.30 -20.86 -0.52
N LYS A 207 22.56 -20.03 -1.55
CA LYS A 207 23.84 -19.33 -1.72
C LYS A 207 23.98 -18.20 -0.69
N ASP A 208 24.66 -18.49 0.41
CA ASP A 208 25.07 -17.60 1.52
C ASP A 208 24.88 -16.08 1.26
N LEU A 209 23.84 -15.49 1.84
CA LEU A 209 23.67 -14.03 1.93
C LEU A 209 24.75 -13.38 2.83
N ASN A 210 25.19 -14.11 3.86
CA ASN A 210 26.12 -13.64 4.89
C ASN A 210 27.50 -13.25 4.34
N LYS A 211 27.94 -13.86 3.23
CA LYS A 211 29.23 -13.50 2.57
C LYS A 211 29.14 -12.19 1.76
N ARG A 212 27.93 -11.71 1.42
CA ARG A 212 27.74 -10.49 0.60
C ARG A 212 27.40 -9.24 1.41
N GLN A 213 26.81 -9.38 2.60
CA GLN A 213 26.57 -8.24 3.50
C GLN A 213 27.90 -7.56 3.93
N GLY A 214 28.98 -8.34 4.07
CA GLY A 214 30.34 -7.82 4.30
C GLY A 214 30.93 -7.03 3.12
N LEU A 215 30.51 -7.31 1.88
CA LEU A 215 30.92 -6.54 0.70
C LEU A 215 30.10 -5.26 0.51
N ALA A 216 28.82 -5.24 0.93
CA ALA A 216 27.94 -4.08 0.76
C ALA A 216 28.42 -2.84 1.54
N LEU A 217 29.07 -3.03 2.70
CA LEU A 217 29.70 -1.96 3.47
C LEU A 217 30.94 -1.37 2.79
N LEU A 218 31.63 -2.15 1.94
CA LEU A 218 32.83 -1.69 1.22
C LEU A 218 32.50 -1.01 -0.11
N THR A 219 31.38 -1.34 -0.76
CA THR A 219 30.95 -0.66 -2.00
C THR A 219 30.40 0.76 -1.80
N LYS A 220 29.90 1.10 -0.60
CA LYS A 220 29.42 2.47 -0.30
C LYS A 220 30.52 3.53 -0.40
N VAL A 221 31.78 3.14 -0.24
CA VAL A 221 32.93 4.05 -0.38
C VAL A 221 33.33 4.28 -1.86
N GLY A 222 32.97 3.37 -2.77
CA GLY A 222 33.27 3.48 -4.20
C GLY A 222 32.26 4.33 -4.99
N GLU A 223 30.98 4.30 -4.62
CA GLU A 223 29.93 5.10 -5.29
C GLU A 223 29.89 6.55 -4.81
N SER A 224 30.44 6.82 -3.62
CA SER A 224 30.55 8.18 -3.08
C SER A 224 31.51 9.08 -3.89
N VAL A 225 32.36 8.51 -4.75
CA VAL A 225 33.30 9.27 -5.60
C VAL A 225 32.67 9.67 -6.94
N LYS A 226 31.57 9.03 -7.38
CA LYS A 226 30.83 9.45 -8.59
C LYS A 226 29.90 10.63 -8.35
N HIS A 227 29.54 10.90 -7.09
CA HIS A 227 28.65 12.00 -6.70
C HIS A 227 29.37 13.35 -6.50
N VAL A 228 30.68 13.44 -6.74
CA VAL A 228 31.48 14.67 -6.55
C VAL A 228 31.61 15.51 -7.83
N ALA A 229 31.07 15.06 -8.96
CA ALA A 229 30.94 15.89 -10.16
C ALA A 229 29.55 16.53 -10.18
N GLY A 230 29.41 17.71 -9.54
CA GLY A 230 28.30 18.66 -9.68
C GLY A 230 26.90 18.06 -9.83
N GLY A 231 26.17 17.91 -8.73
CA GLY A 231 24.80 17.38 -8.73
C GLY A 231 23.93 18.05 -9.79
N TYR A 232 23.60 17.29 -10.83
CA TYR A 232 22.72 17.75 -11.90
C TYR A 232 21.39 18.18 -11.30
N LYS A 233 20.92 19.37 -11.66
CA LYS A 233 19.62 19.88 -11.23
C LYS A 233 18.63 19.69 -12.36
N LEU A 234 17.49 19.07 -12.06
CA LEU A 234 16.36 19.01 -12.97
C LEU A 234 15.95 20.43 -13.35
N ARG A 235 15.90 20.75 -14.64
CA ARG A 235 15.50 22.09 -15.09
C ARG A 235 14.03 22.36 -14.84
N ALA A 236 13.17 21.46 -15.30
CA ALA A 236 11.73 21.54 -15.09
C ALA A 236 11.13 20.14 -15.08
N ARG A 237 10.28 19.84 -14.10
CA ARG A 237 9.49 18.62 -14.11
C ARG A 237 8.32 18.81 -15.09
N PRO A 238 8.08 17.86 -16.01
CA PRO A 238 6.90 17.90 -16.87
C PRO A 238 5.60 17.96 -16.05
N ALA A 239 4.58 18.61 -16.60
CA ALA A 239 3.34 18.90 -15.89
C ALA A 239 2.63 17.63 -15.38
N GLU A 240 2.69 16.54 -16.16
CA GLU A 240 2.10 15.26 -15.77
C GLU A 240 2.68 14.71 -14.46
N PHE A 241 4.00 14.82 -14.26
CA PHE A 241 4.64 14.32 -13.05
C PHE A 241 4.56 15.30 -11.87
N CYS A 242 4.36 16.59 -12.15
CA CYS A 242 3.98 17.56 -11.10
C CYS A 242 2.61 17.18 -10.52
N ALA A 243 1.63 16.95 -11.39
CA ALA A 243 0.28 16.55 -10.98
C ALA A 243 0.28 15.23 -10.20
N MET A 244 1.07 14.23 -10.62
CA MET A 244 1.25 12.99 -9.86
C MET A 244 1.78 13.25 -8.44
N GLY A 245 2.80 14.11 -8.30
CA GLY A 245 3.36 14.48 -7.01
C GLY A 245 2.33 15.16 -6.08
N GLU A 246 1.61 16.14 -6.61
CA GLU A 246 0.56 16.87 -5.88
C GLU A 246 -0.59 15.94 -5.44
N TYR A 247 -0.98 15.00 -6.31
CA TYR A 247 -1.96 13.98 -5.97
C TYR A 247 -1.45 13.09 -4.84
N LEU A 248 -0.22 12.56 -4.93
CA LEU A 248 0.34 11.69 -3.89
C LEU A 248 0.42 12.40 -2.54
N ASP A 249 0.77 13.69 -2.52
CA ASP A 249 0.78 14.50 -1.30
C ASP A 249 -0.63 14.67 -0.71
N THR A 250 -1.60 15.03 -1.54
CA THR A 250 -3.01 15.16 -1.12
C THR A 250 -3.57 13.83 -0.62
N PHE A 251 -3.27 12.74 -1.32
CA PHE A 251 -3.75 11.41 -0.95
C PHE A 251 -3.12 10.92 0.36
N THR A 252 -1.82 11.17 0.56
CA THR A 252 -1.13 10.90 1.85
C THR A 252 -1.84 11.61 3.00
N GLN A 253 -2.17 12.90 2.83
CA GLN A 253 -2.84 13.70 3.85
C GLN A 253 -4.25 13.17 4.17
N LYS A 254 -5.01 12.77 3.13
CA LYS A 254 -6.35 12.18 3.30
C LYS A 254 -6.28 10.84 4.02
N LEU A 255 -5.42 9.91 3.59
CA LEU A 255 -5.24 8.61 4.26
C LEU A 255 -4.75 8.77 5.70
N GLY A 256 -3.81 9.68 5.96
CA GLY A 256 -3.35 9.98 7.32
C GLY A 256 -4.42 10.63 8.20
N THR A 257 -5.44 11.25 7.61
CA THR A 257 -6.62 11.72 8.36
C THR A 257 -7.57 10.57 8.67
N ILE A 258 -7.81 9.68 7.71
CA ILE A 258 -8.60 8.46 7.91
C ILE A 258 -7.98 7.58 9.01
N ASP A 259 -6.65 7.37 9.00
CA ASP A 259 -5.96 6.56 10.00
C ASP A 259 -6.15 7.15 11.41
N ARG A 260 -5.96 8.46 11.57
CA ARG A 260 -6.18 9.15 12.85
C ARG A 260 -7.62 9.04 13.35
N ILE A 261 -8.61 9.14 12.46
CA ILE A 261 -10.02 8.98 12.80
C ILE A 261 -10.30 7.52 13.20
N ALA A 262 -9.81 6.54 12.44
CA ALA A 262 -9.99 5.12 12.73
C ALA A 262 -9.38 4.72 14.09
N GLN A 263 -8.15 5.20 14.38
CA GLN A 263 -7.51 5.02 15.69
C GLN A 263 -8.34 5.62 16.83
N ARG A 264 -8.92 6.82 16.61
CA ARG A 264 -9.78 7.47 17.59
C ARG A 264 -11.06 6.67 17.84
N ILE A 265 -11.71 6.17 16.79
CA ILE A 265 -12.91 5.33 16.91
C ILE A 265 -12.60 4.06 17.71
N LEU A 266 -11.49 3.36 17.40
CA LEU A 266 -11.09 2.16 18.16
C LEU A 266 -10.86 2.47 19.64
N LYS A 267 -10.23 3.61 19.95
CA LYS A 267 -10.02 4.05 21.32
C LYS A 267 -11.35 4.32 22.04
N GLU A 268 -12.24 5.10 21.43
CA GLU A 268 -13.55 5.43 22.00
C GLU A 268 -14.43 4.17 22.15
N GLN A 269 -14.37 3.22 21.20
CA GLN A 269 -15.06 1.93 21.30
C GLN A 269 -14.53 1.06 22.45
N SER A 270 -13.21 1.05 22.68
CA SER A 270 -12.61 0.33 23.80
C SER A 270 -13.01 0.93 25.16
N GLU A 271 -13.08 2.26 25.26
CA GLU A 271 -13.53 2.95 26.46
C GLU A 271 -15.01 2.65 26.73
N TYR A 272 -15.86 2.78 25.70
CA TYR A 272 -17.29 2.44 25.79
C TYR A 272 -17.54 0.97 26.16
N LEU A 273 -16.79 0.03 25.57
CA LEU A 273 -16.90 -1.40 25.90
C LEU A 273 -16.62 -1.66 27.39
N THR A 274 -15.68 -0.92 27.98
CA THR A 274 -15.36 -1.05 29.41
C THR A 274 -16.56 -0.67 30.27
N GLU A 275 -17.19 0.46 29.97
CA GLU A 275 -18.40 0.93 30.67
C GLU A 275 -19.58 -0.05 30.49
N VAL A 276 -19.80 -0.54 29.28
CA VAL A 276 -20.91 -1.47 28.99
C VAL A 276 -20.74 -2.80 29.71
N ARG A 277 -19.49 -3.29 29.85
CA ARG A 277 -19.20 -4.51 30.63
C ARG A 277 -19.58 -4.36 32.10
N GLU A 278 -19.36 -3.19 32.69
CA GLU A 278 -19.75 -2.93 34.09
C GLU A 278 -21.27 -3.06 34.26
N TYR A 279 -22.08 -2.54 33.33
CA TYR A 279 -23.54 -2.71 33.40
C TYR A 279 -23.97 -4.18 33.39
N GLY A 280 -23.35 -5.02 32.57
CA GLY A 280 -23.66 -6.46 32.55
C GLY A 280 -23.44 -7.13 33.91
N THR A 281 -22.36 -6.75 34.61
CA THR A 281 -22.08 -7.25 35.96
C THR A 281 -23.08 -6.72 37.00
N VAL A 282 -23.50 -5.46 36.89
CA VAL A 282 -24.51 -4.85 37.78
C VAL A 282 -25.85 -5.56 37.62
N TYR A 283 -26.34 -5.76 36.40
CA TYR A 283 -27.61 -6.47 36.15
C TYR A 283 -27.57 -7.93 36.62
N SER A 284 -26.44 -8.62 36.44
CA SER A 284 -26.27 -9.99 36.94
C SER A 284 -26.30 -10.06 38.47
N SER A 285 -25.63 -9.13 39.14
CA SER A 285 -25.62 -9.05 40.61
C SER A 285 -26.99 -8.68 41.18
N TRP A 286 -27.69 -7.74 40.54
CA TRP A 286 -29.04 -7.36 40.92
C TRP A 286 -30.02 -8.54 40.74
N ALA A 287 -29.93 -9.27 39.63
CA ALA A 287 -30.73 -10.47 39.40
C ALA A 287 -30.58 -11.50 40.53
N GLY A 288 -29.36 -11.69 41.05
CA GLY A 288 -29.09 -12.62 42.16
C GLY A 288 -29.65 -12.19 43.53
N SER A 289 -30.11 -10.94 43.65
CA SER A 289 -30.69 -10.39 44.89
C SER A 289 -32.22 -10.30 44.84
N GLU A 290 -32.83 -10.56 43.69
CA GLU A 290 -34.27 -10.41 43.42
C GLU A 290 -34.91 -11.78 43.17
N GLU A 291 -36.14 -12.01 43.63
CA GLU A 291 -36.85 -13.28 43.38
C GLU A 291 -37.82 -13.18 42.17
N GLU A 292 -38.58 -12.09 42.07
CA GLU A 292 -39.62 -11.94 41.02
C GLU A 292 -39.06 -11.41 39.69
N LEU A 293 -38.06 -10.53 39.75
CA LEU A 293 -37.48 -9.84 38.58
C LEU A 293 -36.20 -10.51 38.05
N GLN A 294 -35.79 -11.63 38.65
CA GLN A 294 -34.55 -12.32 38.30
C GLN A 294 -34.42 -12.58 36.79
N ARG A 295 -35.41 -13.25 36.19
CA ARG A 295 -35.35 -13.64 34.75
C ARG A 295 -35.25 -12.43 33.81
N PRO A 296 -36.08 -11.37 33.93
CA PRO A 296 -35.90 -10.16 33.14
C PRO A 296 -34.52 -9.52 33.30
N LEU A 297 -33.98 -9.45 34.51
CA LEU A 297 -32.66 -8.85 34.79
C LEU A 297 -31.52 -9.69 34.20
N GLU A 298 -31.60 -11.02 34.28
CA GLU A 298 -30.70 -11.95 33.58
C GLU A 298 -30.76 -11.73 32.06
N GLY A 299 -31.97 -11.59 31.50
CA GLY A 299 -32.14 -11.29 30.07
C GLY A 299 -31.49 -9.97 29.63
N VAL A 300 -31.50 -8.93 30.48
CA VAL A 300 -30.77 -7.68 30.23
C VAL A 300 -29.27 -7.90 30.29
N ALA A 301 -28.76 -8.64 31.30
CA ALA A 301 -27.34 -8.96 31.41
C ALA A 301 -26.82 -9.76 30.20
N ASP A 302 -27.59 -10.71 29.70
CA ASP A 302 -27.29 -11.50 28.50
C ASP A 302 -27.31 -10.63 27.24
N SER A 303 -28.26 -9.71 27.14
CA SER A 303 -28.34 -8.75 26.04
C SER A 303 -27.12 -7.83 26.03
N VAL A 304 -26.72 -7.31 27.20
CA VAL A 304 -25.50 -6.50 27.37
C VAL A 304 -24.25 -7.30 26.98
N SER A 305 -24.15 -8.56 27.41
CA SER A 305 -23.05 -9.45 27.03
C SER A 305 -22.97 -9.68 25.52
N THR A 306 -24.13 -9.80 24.86
CA THR A 306 -24.22 -9.91 23.40
C THR A 306 -23.76 -8.63 22.70
N CYS A 307 -24.16 -7.46 23.19
CA CYS A 307 -23.67 -6.17 22.68
C CYS A 307 -22.15 -6.03 22.84
N CYS A 308 -21.60 -6.41 24.01
CA CYS A 308 -20.16 -6.43 24.26
C CYS A 308 -19.41 -7.29 23.24
N ARG A 309 -19.91 -8.49 22.93
CA ARG A 309 -19.30 -9.36 21.91
C ARG A 309 -19.32 -8.71 20.54
N GLY A 310 -20.45 -8.14 20.12
CA GLY A 310 -20.55 -7.42 18.84
C GLY A 310 -19.58 -6.23 18.74
N LEU A 311 -19.37 -5.49 19.83
CA LEU A 311 -18.39 -4.39 19.88
C LEU A 311 -16.94 -4.88 19.78
N VAL A 312 -16.61 -6.01 20.41
CA VAL A 312 -15.29 -6.65 20.29
C VAL A 312 -15.06 -7.08 18.85
N ASP A 313 -15.98 -7.84 18.27
CA ASP A 313 -15.88 -8.32 16.88
C ASP A 313 -15.72 -7.15 15.90
N GLN A 314 -16.48 -6.07 16.08
CA GLN A 314 -16.37 -4.87 15.24
C GLN A 314 -15.01 -4.17 15.39
N SER A 315 -14.49 -4.08 16.62
CA SER A 315 -13.18 -3.46 16.90
C SER A 315 -12.05 -4.30 16.31
N GLU A 316 -12.14 -5.63 16.44
CA GLU A 316 -11.17 -6.57 15.87
C GLU A 316 -11.15 -6.48 14.34
N ASN A 317 -12.30 -6.51 13.67
CA ASN A 317 -12.38 -6.35 12.20
C ASN A 317 -11.75 -5.03 11.73
N MET A 318 -12.04 -3.92 12.42
CA MET A 318 -11.43 -2.63 12.06
C MET A 318 -9.91 -2.62 12.32
N SER A 319 -9.43 -3.34 13.32
CA SER A 319 -8.00 -3.45 13.62
C SER A 319 -7.23 -4.39 12.68
N GLN A 320 -7.83 -5.53 12.34
CA GLN A 320 -7.18 -6.63 11.61
C GLN A 320 -7.36 -6.53 10.09
N ASP A 321 -8.47 -5.94 9.62
CA ASP A 321 -8.77 -5.88 8.18
C ASP A 321 -8.56 -4.47 7.62
N PHE A 322 -9.12 -3.44 8.28
CA PHE A 322 -9.08 -2.07 7.72
C PHE A 322 -7.73 -1.39 7.84
N LEU A 323 -7.23 -1.28 9.06
CA LEU A 323 -6.03 -0.50 9.35
C LEU A 323 -4.81 -1.03 8.58
N PRO A 324 -4.60 -2.35 8.43
CA PRO A 324 -3.48 -2.87 7.65
C PRO A 324 -3.55 -2.46 6.19
N VAL A 325 -4.73 -2.52 5.56
CA VAL A 325 -4.94 -2.08 4.16
C VAL A 325 -4.65 -0.58 4.03
N LEU A 326 -5.19 0.24 4.93
CA LEU A 326 -4.95 1.69 4.91
C LEU A 326 -3.46 2.04 5.02
N ARG A 327 -2.76 1.37 5.95
CA ARG A 327 -1.32 1.55 6.15
C ARG A 327 -0.51 1.04 4.95
N GLU A 328 -0.94 -0.05 4.31
CA GLU A 328 -0.33 -0.54 3.08
C GLU A 328 -0.40 0.51 1.97
N TYR A 329 -1.55 1.16 1.75
CA TYR A 329 -1.64 2.27 0.78
C TYR A 329 -0.69 3.42 1.11
N ILE A 330 -0.57 3.81 2.39
CA ILE A 330 0.37 4.86 2.81
C ILE A 330 1.81 4.48 2.40
N LEU A 331 2.22 3.24 2.62
CA LEU A 331 3.54 2.74 2.23
C LEU A 331 3.73 2.68 0.70
N TYR A 332 2.69 2.35 -0.05
CA TYR A 332 2.73 2.41 -1.51
C TYR A 332 2.88 3.83 -2.04
N ILE A 333 2.22 4.82 -1.41
CA ILE A 333 2.40 6.23 -1.77
C ILE A 333 3.86 6.64 -1.57
N GLU A 334 4.50 6.23 -0.47
CA GLU A 334 5.93 6.49 -0.24
C GLU A 334 6.81 5.83 -1.30
N SER A 335 6.48 4.60 -1.69
CA SER A 335 7.16 3.87 -2.76
C SER A 335 7.01 4.58 -4.11
N MET A 336 5.83 5.09 -4.44
CA MET A 336 5.60 5.89 -5.65
C MET A 336 6.36 7.22 -5.62
N LYS A 337 6.40 7.90 -4.47
CA LYS A 337 7.22 9.10 -4.27
C LYS A 337 8.70 8.81 -4.45
N ASN A 338 9.19 7.64 -4.02
CA ASN A 338 10.57 7.20 -4.29
C ASN A 338 10.82 7.05 -5.80
N VAL A 339 9.91 6.38 -6.53
CA VAL A 339 10.02 6.19 -7.98
C VAL A 339 10.05 7.54 -8.71
N LEU A 340 9.16 8.48 -8.37
CA LEU A 340 9.17 9.83 -8.94
C LEU A 340 10.51 10.55 -8.70
N ARG A 341 11.04 10.49 -7.48
CA ARG A 341 12.35 11.08 -7.15
C ARG A 341 13.49 10.45 -7.96
N LYS A 342 13.48 9.12 -8.14
CA LYS A 342 14.48 8.42 -8.96
C LYS A 342 14.35 8.78 -10.44
N ARG A 343 13.13 8.95 -10.95
CA ARG A 343 12.86 9.45 -12.31
C ARG A 343 13.42 10.86 -12.50
N ASP A 344 13.16 11.77 -11.57
CA ASP A 344 13.69 13.14 -11.60
C ASP A 344 15.23 13.16 -11.58
N GLN A 345 15.85 12.31 -10.77
CA GLN A 345 17.31 12.16 -10.72
C GLN A 345 17.87 11.66 -12.06
N SER A 346 17.24 10.63 -12.64
CA SER A 346 17.64 10.11 -13.96
C SER A 346 17.47 11.17 -15.06
N GLN A 347 16.42 11.99 -14.99
CA GLN A 347 16.20 13.08 -15.94
C GLN A 347 17.24 14.19 -15.79
N ALA A 348 17.56 14.59 -14.55
CA ALA A 348 18.60 15.59 -14.29
C ALA A 348 19.96 15.13 -14.82
N GLU A 349 20.32 13.86 -14.59
CA GLU A 349 21.55 13.27 -15.13
C GLU A 349 21.58 13.27 -16.66
N TYR A 350 20.45 12.94 -17.30
CA TYR A 350 20.32 12.99 -18.75
C TYR A 350 20.53 14.41 -19.30
N GLU A 351 19.81 15.40 -18.75
CA GLU A 351 19.92 16.81 -19.14
C GLU A 351 21.37 17.31 -18.98
N GLY A 352 22.01 16.99 -17.86
CA GLY A 352 23.39 17.39 -17.61
C GLY A 352 24.41 16.74 -18.53
N ARG A 353 24.25 15.46 -18.86
CA ARG A 353 25.11 14.76 -19.85
C ARG A 353 24.92 15.33 -21.25
N LEU A 354 23.68 15.65 -21.62
CA LEU A 354 23.34 16.26 -22.90
C LEU A 354 23.99 17.64 -23.04
N GLU A 355 23.90 18.48 -22.01
CA GLU A 355 24.56 19.79 -21.98
C GLU A 355 26.08 19.67 -22.12
N ALA A 356 26.71 18.77 -21.37
CA ALA A 356 28.14 18.52 -21.46
C ALA A 356 28.56 18.04 -22.87
N ALA A 357 27.75 17.19 -23.51
CA ALA A 357 27.99 16.75 -24.88
C ALA A 357 27.84 17.87 -25.91
N ILE A 358 26.86 18.77 -25.73
CA ILE A 358 26.65 19.94 -26.59
C ILE A 358 27.84 20.91 -26.47
N LEU A 359 28.33 21.16 -25.25
CA LEU A 359 29.50 22.02 -25.01
C LEU A 359 30.76 21.44 -25.66
N ARG A 360 31.03 20.13 -25.48
CA ARG A 360 32.15 19.45 -26.15
C ARG A 360 32.05 19.50 -27.67
N LYS A 361 30.85 19.40 -28.25
CA LYS A 361 30.64 19.54 -29.70
C LYS A 361 31.00 20.95 -30.21
N GLN A 362 30.75 21.99 -29.41
CA GLN A 362 31.17 23.36 -29.76
C GLN A 362 32.70 23.51 -29.73
N GLU A 363 33.39 22.77 -28.86
CA GLU A 363 34.86 22.79 -28.77
C GLU A 363 35.54 21.92 -29.86
N ASP A 364 35.06 20.70 -30.15
CA ASP A 364 35.82 19.70 -30.91
C ASP A 364 35.33 19.39 -32.35
N ARG A 365 34.22 19.97 -32.84
CA ARG A 365 33.64 19.71 -34.18
C ARG A 365 33.44 18.21 -34.55
N THR A 366 33.45 17.29 -33.60
CA THR A 366 33.20 15.86 -33.83
C THR A 366 31.73 15.48 -33.57
N PRO A 367 31.13 14.57 -34.35
CA PRO A 367 29.75 14.13 -34.14
C PRO A 367 29.66 13.15 -32.96
N VAL A 368 28.87 13.50 -31.94
CA VAL A 368 28.55 12.62 -30.80
C VAL A 368 27.34 11.76 -31.14
N SER A 369 27.38 10.46 -30.83
CA SER A 369 26.22 9.58 -30.94
C SER A 369 25.26 9.83 -29.77
N LEU A 370 24.05 10.32 -30.06
CA LEU A 370 22.98 10.57 -29.07
C LEU A 370 22.34 9.26 -28.55
N SER A 371 22.51 8.15 -29.28
CA SER A 371 21.94 6.83 -28.94
C SER A 371 22.51 6.22 -27.65
N SER A 372 23.68 6.66 -27.17
CA SER A 372 24.26 6.18 -25.92
C SER A 372 23.75 6.92 -24.68
N VAL A 373 22.93 7.97 -24.83
CA VAL A 373 22.49 8.84 -23.73
C VAL A 373 21.00 8.64 -23.40
N SER A 374 20.16 8.20 -24.35
CA SER A 374 18.69 8.20 -24.24
C SER A 374 18.04 6.97 -23.60
N GLY A 375 18.66 5.79 -23.66
CA GLY A 375 17.96 4.52 -23.37
C GLY A 375 17.41 4.37 -21.95
N ASN A 376 18.10 4.92 -20.94
CA ASN A 376 17.68 4.76 -19.54
C ASN A 376 16.58 5.75 -19.13
N PHE A 377 16.44 6.89 -19.82
CA PHE A 377 15.46 7.93 -19.45
C PHE A 377 14.05 7.61 -19.94
N GLU A 378 13.88 7.24 -21.21
CA GLU A 378 12.57 6.92 -21.79
C GLU A 378 11.92 5.74 -21.07
N THR A 379 12.73 4.73 -20.72
CA THR A 379 12.31 3.59 -19.90
C THR A 379 11.79 4.02 -18.53
N ALA A 380 12.43 5.00 -17.88
CA ALA A 380 12.03 5.50 -16.57
C ALA A 380 10.68 6.25 -16.58
N ALA A 381 10.44 7.04 -17.63
CA ALA A 381 9.17 7.74 -17.81
C ALA A 381 8.04 6.76 -18.09
N PHE A 382 8.27 5.80 -18.99
CA PHE A 382 7.28 4.77 -19.35
C PHE A 382 6.88 3.90 -18.16
N THR A 383 7.86 3.39 -17.39
CA THR A 383 7.53 2.56 -16.21
C THR A 383 6.78 3.37 -15.16
N CYS A 384 7.18 4.62 -14.90
CA CYS A 384 6.48 5.48 -13.93
C CYS A 384 5.01 5.72 -14.33
N CYS A 385 4.73 5.99 -15.60
CA CYS A 385 3.35 6.15 -16.08
C CYS A 385 2.56 4.84 -16.03
N HIS A 386 3.16 3.72 -16.44
CA HIS A 386 2.50 2.41 -16.36
C HIS A 386 2.14 2.04 -14.91
N PHE A 387 3.06 2.24 -13.95
CA PHE A 387 2.76 2.00 -12.54
C PHE A 387 1.69 2.95 -12.00
N TRP A 388 1.68 4.20 -12.46
CA TRP A 388 0.64 5.16 -12.11
C TRP A 388 -0.74 4.75 -12.65
N GLU A 389 -0.81 4.16 -13.84
CA GLU A 389 -2.08 3.69 -14.42
C GLU A 389 -2.57 2.39 -13.76
N CYS A 390 -1.66 1.52 -13.31
CA CYS A 390 -2.00 0.29 -12.60
C CYS A 390 -2.42 0.53 -11.13
N TRP A 391 -2.01 1.64 -10.51
CA TRP A 391 -2.28 1.98 -9.12
C TRP A 391 -3.50 2.90 -9.01
#